data_AF-A0A5B7AFK0-F1
#
_entry.id   AF-A0A5B7AFK0-F1
#
_cell.length_a   1.000
_cell.length_b   1.000
_cell.length_c   1.000
_cell.angle_alpha   90.00
_cell.angle_beta   90.00
_cell.angle_gamma   90.00
#
_symmetry.space_group_name_H-M   'P 1'
#
loop_
_entity.id
_entity.type
_entity.pdbx_description
1 polymer ?
#
loop_
_entity_poly.entity_id
_entity_poly.type
_entity_poly.pdbx_seq_one_letter_code
_entity_poly.pdbx_strand_id
1 'polypeptide(L)'
;FNKALLGKWLWRFGVESQSLWKDVIVAKFGFREGGWFVKDVREACGCSLWKNISSGSFSFESLVRLSVGDGLRIKFWEDSWCHDEPLKALFPRLYRIALDKKVLVSACFSSLAREVS
;
A
#
# COMPACT_ATOMS: atom_id res chain seq x y z
N PHE A 1 2.41 -26.58 -0.21
CA PHE A 1 2.60 -25.20 -0.72
C PHE A 1 3.27 -24.36 0.37
N ASN A 2 4.40 -23.70 0.09
CA ASN A 2 5.17 -23.01 1.13
C ASN A 2 4.68 -21.56 1.32
N LYS A 3 3.85 -21.33 2.34
CA LYS A 3 3.28 -20.01 2.67
C LYS A 3 4.34 -18.94 2.92
N ALA A 4 5.48 -19.31 3.53
CA ALA A 4 6.56 -18.38 3.81
C ALA A 4 7.19 -17.83 2.52
N LEU A 5 7.34 -18.68 1.49
CA LEU A 5 7.89 -18.25 0.21
C LEU A 5 6.95 -17.25 -0.50
N LEU A 6 5.63 -17.47 -0.43
CA LEU A 6 4.66 -16.51 -0.97
C LEU A 6 4.71 -15.18 -0.25
N GLY A 7 4.73 -15.22 1.09
CA GLY A 7 4.86 -14.01 1.91
C GLY A 7 6.12 -13.23 1.58
N LYS A 8 7.25 -13.92 1.33
CA LYS A 8 8.48 -13.27 0.88
C LYS A 8 8.31 -12.56 -0.47
N TRP A 9 7.64 -13.18 -1.44
CA TRP A 9 7.37 -12.54 -2.74
C TRP A 9 6.45 -11.32 -2.61
N LEU A 10 5.39 -11.42 -1.81
CA LEU A 10 4.47 -10.32 -1.54
C LEU A 10 5.18 -9.16 -0.81
N TRP A 11 6.04 -9.47 0.16
CA TRP A 11 6.89 -8.49 0.83
C TRP A 11 7.79 -7.74 -0.16
N ARG A 12 8.51 -8.49 -1.01
CA ARG A 12 9.37 -7.89 -2.05
C ARG A 12 8.58 -7.00 -3.00
N PHE A 13 7.35 -7.37 -3.35
CA PHE A 13 6.49 -6.53 -4.20
C PHE A 13 6.18 -5.18 -3.54
N GLY A 14 5.89 -5.17 -2.25
CA GLY A 14 5.63 -3.94 -1.50
C GLY A 14 6.85 -3.02 -1.39
N VAL A 15 8.03 -3.62 -1.17
CA VAL A 15 9.29 -2.92 -0.88
C VAL A 15 10.08 -2.51 -2.12
N GLU A 16 10.21 -3.37 -3.13
CA GLU A 16 11.04 -3.13 -4.32
C GLU A 16 10.32 -2.27 -5.37
N SER A 17 10.05 -1.01 -5.04
CA SER A 17 9.23 -0.09 -5.84
C SER A 17 9.78 0.22 -7.25
N GLN A 18 11.08 0.07 -7.48
CA GLN A 18 11.77 0.43 -8.75
C GLN A 18 12.37 -0.78 -9.47
N SER A 19 11.80 -1.97 -9.27
CA SER A 19 12.33 -3.20 -9.87
C SER A 19 11.61 -3.54 -11.18
N LEU A 20 12.36 -3.88 -12.23
CA LEU A 20 11.79 -4.22 -13.55
C LEU A 20 10.78 -5.37 -13.47
N TRP A 21 11.02 -6.37 -12.61
CA TRP A 21 10.10 -7.47 -12.44
C TRP A 21 8.75 -6.99 -11.86
N LYS A 22 8.77 -6.02 -10.94
CA LYS A 22 7.56 -5.40 -10.39
C LYS A 22 6.82 -4.66 -11.50
N ASP A 23 7.53 -3.89 -12.33
CA ASP A 23 6.91 -3.17 -13.45
C ASP A 23 6.22 -4.11 -14.44
N VAL A 24 6.83 -5.27 -14.75
CA VAL A 24 6.21 -6.31 -15.58
C VAL A 24 4.94 -6.86 -14.93
N ILE A 25 4.97 -7.12 -13.62
CA ILE A 25 3.79 -7.60 -12.87
C ILE A 25 2.69 -6.53 -12.86
N VAL A 26 3.03 -5.27 -12.63
CA VAL A 26 2.10 -4.13 -12.63
C VAL A 26 1.51 -3.92 -14.02
N ALA A 27 2.31 -3.98 -15.08
CA ALA A 27 1.82 -3.85 -16.45
C ALA A 27 0.83 -4.98 -16.81
N LYS A 28 1.08 -6.19 -16.31
CA LYS A 28 0.24 -7.36 -16.60
C LYS A 28 -1.02 -7.46 -15.75
N PHE A 29 -0.94 -7.12 -14.46
CA PHE A 29 -2.01 -7.38 -13.48
C PHE A 29 -2.54 -6.12 -12.77
N GLY A 30 -1.85 -4.99 -12.89
CA GLY A 30 -2.14 -3.76 -12.16
C GLY A 30 -1.75 -3.83 -10.67
N PHE A 31 -2.06 -2.77 -9.93
CA PHE A 31 -1.91 -2.69 -8.48
C PHE A 31 -3.11 -2.01 -7.82
N ARG A 32 -3.25 -2.18 -6.49
CA ARG A 32 -4.20 -1.41 -5.66
C ARG A 32 -3.62 -0.06 -5.25
N GLU A 33 -4.50 0.92 -5.05
CA GLU A 33 -4.15 2.29 -4.63
C GLU A 33 -3.02 2.30 -3.57
N GLY A 34 -1.99 3.12 -3.77
CA GLY A 34 -0.75 3.11 -2.95
C GLY A 34 0.38 2.20 -3.46
N GLY A 35 0.09 1.29 -4.41
CA GLY A 35 1.10 0.48 -5.11
C GLY A 35 1.79 -0.57 -4.25
N TRP A 36 1.27 -0.82 -3.05
CA TRP A 36 1.78 -1.79 -2.06
C TRP A 36 1.39 -3.22 -2.40
N PHE A 37 0.22 -3.39 -3.00
CA PHE A 37 -0.39 -4.70 -3.25
C PHE A 37 -0.86 -4.79 -4.70
N VAL A 38 -0.83 -5.98 -5.27
CA VAL A 38 -1.39 -6.21 -6.62
C VAL A 38 -2.92 -6.16 -6.57
N LYS A 39 -3.53 -5.74 -7.69
CA LYS A 39 -4.97 -5.80 -7.87
C LYS A 39 -5.45 -7.24 -7.85
N ASP A 40 -6.64 -7.50 -7.29
CA ASP A 40 -7.21 -8.85 -7.30
C ASP A 40 -7.24 -9.39 -8.73
N VAL A 41 -6.54 -10.52 -8.96
CA VAL A 41 -6.51 -11.19 -10.26
C VAL A 41 -7.82 -11.99 -10.40
N ARG A 42 -8.88 -11.31 -10.86
CA ARG A 42 -10.23 -11.89 -11.01
C ARG A 42 -10.43 -12.66 -12.32
N GLU A 43 -9.64 -12.39 -13.36
CA GLU A 43 -9.86 -12.95 -14.69
C GLU A 43 -8.83 -14.00 -15.14
N ALA A 44 -9.28 -14.83 -16.09
CA ALA A 44 -8.75 -16.10 -16.60
C ALA A 44 -7.41 -16.00 -17.36
N CYS A 45 -6.44 -15.20 -16.89
CA CYS A 45 -5.11 -15.16 -17.48
C CYS A 45 -4.25 -16.36 -17.01
N GLY A 46 -4.69 -17.56 -17.39
CA GLY A 46 -4.02 -18.84 -17.16
C GLY A 46 -3.74 -19.18 -15.69
N CYS A 47 -3.23 -20.39 -15.45
CA CYS A 47 -2.62 -20.78 -14.18
C CYS A 47 -1.28 -20.06 -13.96
N SER A 48 -1.26 -18.73 -14.07
CA SER A 48 -0.03 -17.95 -13.94
C SER A 48 0.52 -18.07 -12.51
N LEU A 49 1.84 -18.26 -12.41
CA LEU A 49 2.58 -18.32 -11.14
C LEU A 49 2.18 -17.18 -10.20
N TRP A 50 1.95 -15.98 -10.76
CA TRP A 50 1.53 -14.81 -10.01
C TRP A 50 0.17 -14.97 -9.33
N LYS A 51 -0.83 -15.58 -9.99
CA LYS A 51 -2.14 -15.88 -9.39
C LYS A 51 -2.01 -16.72 -8.11
N ASN A 52 -1.09 -17.69 -8.13
CA ASN A 52 -0.80 -18.52 -6.97
C ASN A 52 -0.09 -17.74 -5.86
N ILE A 53 0.81 -16.81 -6.21
CA ILE A 53 1.48 -15.93 -5.25
C ILE A 53 0.50 -14.94 -4.62
N SER A 54 -0.36 -14.32 -5.43
CA SER A 54 -1.33 -13.32 -4.99
C SER A 54 -2.50 -13.91 -4.23
N SER A 55 -2.71 -15.23 -4.29
CA SER A 55 -3.82 -15.90 -3.57
C SER A 55 -3.78 -15.70 -2.05
N GLY A 56 -2.58 -15.47 -1.49
CA GLY A 56 -2.40 -15.17 -0.06
C GLY A 56 -2.36 -13.68 0.30
N SER A 57 -2.61 -12.77 -0.65
CA SER A 57 -2.41 -11.33 -0.46
C SER A 57 -3.22 -10.77 0.71
N PHE A 58 -4.49 -11.15 0.83
CA PHE A 58 -5.37 -10.65 1.89
C PHE A 58 -4.87 -11.02 3.30
N SER A 59 -4.50 -12.29 3.52
CA SER A 59 -3.95 -12.72 4.81
C SER A 59 -2.57 -12.10 5.08
N PHE A 60 -1.77 -11.91 4.04
CA PHE A 60 -0.47 -11.25 4.17
C PHE A 60 -0.60 -9.78 4.55
N GLU A 61 -1.53 -9.06 3.93
CA GLU A 61 -1.85 -7.65 4.22
C GLU A 61 -2.20 -7.42 5.68
N SER A 62 -3.00 -8.30 6.29
CA SER A 62 -3.33 -8.21 7.71
C SER A 62 -2.15 -8.46 8.66
N LEU A 63 -1.04 -9.01 8.15
CA LEU A 63 0.14 -9.37 8.94
C LEU A 63 1.29 -8.37 8.77
N VAL A 64 1.14 -7.35 7.93
CA VAL A 64 2.18 -6.34 7.67
C VAL A 64 1.72 -4.96 8.06
N ARG A 65 2.65 -4.12 8.49
CA ARG A 65 2.42 -2.69 8.77
C ARG A 65 3.16 -1.84 7.76
N LEU A 66 2.53 -0.76 7.32
CA LEU A 66 3.14 0.21 6.43
C LEU A 66 4.07 1.12 7.25
N SER A 67 5.31 1.27 6.78
CA SER A 67 6.25 2.25 7.31
C SER A 67 6.28 3.48 6.41
N VAL A 68 6.29 4.67 7.01
CA VAL A 68 6.17 5.96 6.31
C VAL A 68 7.18 6.12 5.18
N GLY A 69 8.45 5.82 5.45
CA GLY A 69 9.53 6.11 4.50
C GLY A 69 9.55 7.59 4.10
N ASP A 70 9.53 7.85 2.80
CA ASP A 70 9.43 9.20 2.21
C ASP A 70 8.00 9.78 2.21
N GLY A 71 7.00 8.99 2.62
CA GLY A 71 5.60 9.40 2.65
C GLY A 71 4.95 9.59 1.28
N LEU A 72 5.56 9.16 0.18
CA LEU A 72 5.02 9.34 -1.19
C LEU A 72 3.95 8.32 -1.56
N ARG A 73 3.76 7.28 -0.74
CA ARG A 73 2.86 6.14 -1.03
C ARG A 73 1.84 5.86 0.07
N ILE A 74 1.80 6.68 1.11
CA ILE A 74 0.93 6.49 2.27
C ILE A 74 0.01 7.69 2.38
N LYS A 75 -1.29 7.42 2.43
CA LYS A 75 -2.32 8.42 2.68
C LYS A 75 -2.38 8.72 4.16
N PHE A 76 -2.27 10.00 4.50
CA PHE A 76 -2.23 10.47 5.87
C PHE A 76 -3.45 9.98 6.68
N TRP A 77 -4.65 10.10 6.13
CA TRP A 77 -5.90 9.77 6.84
C TRP A 77 -6.38 8.33 6.68
N GLU A 78 -6.15 7.72 5.52
CA GLU A 78 -6.82 6.49 5.12
C GLU A 78 -6.02 5.22 5.40
N ASP A 79 -4.69 5.32 5.52
CA ASP A 79 -3.81 4.17 5.76
C ASP A 79 -3.44 4.03 7.24
N SER A 80 -3.28 2.80 7.73
CA SER A 80 -2.77 2.49 9.08
C SER A 80 -1.23 2.52 9.09
N TRP A 81 -0.65 3.72 9.27
CA TRP A 81 0.81 3.91 9.26
C TRP A 81 1.41 4.36 10.59
N CYS A 82 0.61 5.01 11.45
CA CYS A 82 1.02 5.46 12.79
C CYS A 82 0.39 4.65 13.93
N HIS A 83 -0.73 3.99 13.66
CA HIS A 83 -1.49 3.17 14.60
C HIS A 83 -2.01 1.91 13.89
N ASP A 84 -2.63 1.00 14.65
CA ASP A 84 -3.26 -0.21 14.09
C ASP A 84 -4.47 0.13 13.19
N GLU A 85 -5.12 1.26 13.45
CA GLU A 85 -6.22 1.78 12.65
C GLU A 85 -5.86 3.11 11.96
N PRO A 86 -6.50 3.46 10.83
CA PRO A 86 -6.25 4.71 10.15
C PRO A 86 -6.66 5.93 10.98
N LEU A 87 -5.98 7.07 10.79
CA LEU A 87 -6.29 8.31 11.52
C LEU A 87 -7.72 8.78 11.35
N LYS A 88 -8.38 8.49 10.21
CA LYS A 88 -9.82 8.81 10.03
C LYS A 88 -10.74 8.10 11.02
N ALA A 89 -10.36 6.91 11.50
CA ALA A 89 -11.14 6.14 12.47
C ALA A 89 -10.91 6.67 13.90
N LEU A 90 -9.66 7.03 14.22
CA LEU A 90 -9.28 7.57 15.53
C LEU A 90 -9.75 9.01 15.73
N PHE A 91 -9.72 9.83 14.67
CA PHE A 91 -10.04 11.25 14.71
C PHE A 91 -11.12 11.64 13.69
N PRO A 92 -12.34 11.09 13.77
CA PRO A 92 -13.38 11.28 12.76
C PRO A 92 -13.82 12.75 12.62
N ARG A 93 -13.74 13.53 13.71
CA ARG A 93 -14.05 14.97 13.70
C ARG A 93 -13.04 15.77 12.88
N LEU A 94 -11.75 15.47 13.01
CA LEU A 94 -10.68 16.12 12.23
C LEU A 94 -10.74 15.68 10.77
N TYR A 95 -10.95 14.39 10.51
CA TYR A 95 -11.10 13.86 9.16
C TYR A 95 -12.27 14.51 8.39
N ARG A 96 -13.39 14.79 9.08
CA ARG A 96 -14.55 15.45 8.47
C ARG A 96 -14.19 16.82 7.88
N ILE A 97 -13.38 17.60 8.60
CA ILE A 97 -12.98 18.96 8.20
C ILE A 97 -11.71 19.00 7.33
N ALA A 98 -11.06 17.85 7.10
CA ALA A 98 -9.89 17.78 6.24
C ALA A 98 -10.25 18.16 4.79
N LEU A 99 -9.47 19.10 4.22
CA LEU A 99 -9.60 19.60 2.85
C LEU A 99 -9.31 18.49 1.84
N ASP A 100 -8.19 17.80 2.02
CA ASP A 100 -7.82 16.63 1.24
C ASP A 100 -7.75 15.39 2.14
N LYS A 101 -8.72 14.50 1.95
CA LYS A 101 -8.86 13.24 2.69
C LYS A 101 -7.89 12.16 2.19
N LYS A 102 -7.37 12.31 0.96
CA LYS A 102 -6.43 11.38 0.32
C LYS A 102 -5.01 11.93 0.29
N VAL A 103 -4.75 13.03 0.98
CA VAL A 103 -3.43 13.66 1.06
C VAL A 103 -2.36 12.65 1.50
N LEU A 104 -1.22 12.69 0.81
CA LEU A 104 -0.08 11.83 1.14
C LEU A 104 0.67 12.39 2.36
N VAL A 105 1.30 11.50 3.12
CA VAL A 105 2.09 11.88 4.30
C VAL A 105 3.21 12.86 3.94
N SER A 106 3.88 12.65 2.81
CA SER A 106 4.90 13.56 2.27
C SER A 106 4.39 14.99 2.08
N ALA A 107 3.16 15.16 1.56
CA ALA A 107 2.56 16.45 1.31
C ALA A 107 2.20 17.18 2.61
N CYS A 108 1.68 16.47 3.61
CA CYS A 108 1.38 17.05 4.94
C CYS A 108 2.64 17.57 5.65
N PHE A 109 3.73 16.82 5.61
CA PHE A 109 4.98 17.28 6.23
C PHE A 109 5.63 18.44 5.46
N SER A 110 5.46 18.47 4.14
CA SER A 110 5.95 19.57 3.30
C SER A 110 5.16 20.87 3.50
N SER A 111 3.85 20.79 3.77
CA SER A 111 3.03 21.97 4.06
C SER A 111 3.34 22.55 5.44
N LEU A 112 3.56 21.72 6.46
CA LEU A 112 3.95 22.20 7.80
C LEU A 112 5.30 22.95 7.76
N ALA A 113 6.26 22.50 6.96
CA ALA A 113 7.55 23.18 6.85
C ALA A 113 7.43 24.62 6.29
N ARG A 114 6.42 24.88 5.45
CA ARG A 114 6.18 26.20 4.84
C ARG A 114 5.41 27.17 5.74
N GLU A 115 4.67 26.66 6.72
CA GLU A 115 3.91 27.49 7.67
C GLU A 115 4.76 27.93 8.88
N VAL A 116 5.93 27.32 9.09
CA VAL A 116 6.83 27.56 10.24
C VAL A 116 8.14 28.26 9.82
N SER A 117 8.27 28.66 8.54
CA SER A 117 9.41 29.40 7.99
C SER A 117 9.00 30.82 7.61
#